data_AF-A0A8S2F632-F1
#
_entry.id   AF-A0A8S2F632-F1
#
_cell.length_a   1.000
_cell.length_b   1.000
_cell.length_c   1.000
_cell.angle_alpha   90.00
_cell.angle_beta   90.00
_cell.angle_gamma   90.00
#
_symmetry.space_group_name_H-M   'P 1'
#
loop_
_entity.id
_entity.type
_entity.pdbx_description
1 polymer ?
#
loop_
_entity_poly.entity_id
_entity_poly.type
_entity_poly.pdbx_seq_one_letter_code
_entity_poly.pdbx_strand_id
1 'polypeptide(L)'
;MIKLKWYFAKAISENKTNLEMMVKRTWGIYKHKASTNEEPYHEWYDPKCCGYWKSLQLGEDYDHSSHALPPAVMKAVKPVCQELASEENLKRVLNGSTQNPNESFHALLWSMAPKNRYSSGQTIDICLGLGVMIFNDGHQSLTNLLQTILGGGVGYFTIMSLKRIDKARIYTKHKETIRKIKQKTAIVNNDDDSDFDSNDVDVLYSMMDNSDDYVPGEY
;
A
#
# COMPACT_ATOMS: atom_id res chain seq x y z
N MET A 1 22.20 8.83 11.09
CA MET A 1 21.60 7.60 10.52
C MET A 1 20.83 7.97 9.24
N ILE A 2 21.15 7.34 8.11
CA ILE A 2 20.55 7.68 6.81
C ILE A 2 19.12 7.12 6.75
N LYS A 3 18.12 8.00 6.64
CA LYS A 3 16.68 7.63 6.65
C LYS A 3 16.16 7.18 5.28
N LEU A 4 16.91 6.35 4.54
CA LEU A 4 16.57 5.98 3.16
C LEU A 4 15.18 5.34 3.04
N LYS A 5 14.84 4.44 3.97
CA LYS A 5 13.51 3.81 4.07
C LYS A 5 12.38 4.83 4.17
N TRP A 6 12.57 5.88 4.97
CA TRP A 6 11.58 6.94 5.15
C TRP A 6 11.38 7.74 3.87
N TYR A 7 12.47 8.08 3.16
CA TYR A 7 12.37 8.80 1.89
C TYR A 7 11.62 7.98 0.83
N PHE A 8 11.88 6.66 0.74
CA PHE A 8 11.13 5.80 -0.19
C PHE A 8 9.65 5.72 0.16
N ALA A 9 9.31 5.54 1.44
CA ALA A 9 7.92 5.56 1.88
C ALA A 9 7.24 6.91 1.58
N LYS A 10 7.98 8.01 1.76
CA LYS A 10 7.51 9.37 1.46
C LYS A 10 7.21 9.54 -0.04
N ALA A 11 8.13 9.13 -0.92
CA ALA A 11 7.97 9.17 -2.38
C ALA A 11 6.71 8.43 -2.85
N ILE A 12 6.41 7.25 -2.29
CA ILE A 12 5.18 6.52 -2.58
C ILE A 12 3.96 7.26 -2.04
N SER A 13 4.04 7.76 -0.80
CA SER A 13 2.89 8.34 -0.11
C SER A 13 2.44 9.70 -0.65
N GLU A 14 3.34 10.47 -1.26
CA GLU A 14 3.05 11.79 -1.86
C GLU A 14 2.57 11.68 -3.31
N ASN A 15 2.87 10.56 -4.00
CA ASN A 15 2.59 10.40 -5.44
C ASN A 15 1.65 9.22 -5.72
N LYS A 16 0.70 8.95 -4.82
CA LYS A 16 -0.13 7.72 -4.86
C LYS A 16 -0.90 7.53 -6.16
N THR A 17 -1.31 8.61 -6.82
CA THR A 17 -2.06 8.57 -8.08
C THR A 17 -1.18 8.83 -9.31
N ASN A 18 0.08 9.18 -9.11
CA ASN A 18 1.00 9.57 -10.18
C ASN A 18 2.22 8.64 -10.22
N LEU A 19 2.11 7.58 -11.04
CA LEU A 19 3.17 6.58 -11.19
C LEU A 19 4.48 7.18 -11.70
N GLU A 20 4.41 8.08 -12.69
CA GLU A 20 5.60 8.70 -13.27
C GLU A 20 6.38 9.51 -12.22
N MET A 21 5.67 10.30 -11.42
CA MET A 21 6.27 11.04 -10.32
C MET A 21 6.79 10.12 -9.23
N MET A 22 6.11 9.01 -8.94
CA MET A 22 6.60 8.01 -7.99
C MET A 22 7.93 7.41 -8.44
N VAL A 23 8.07 7.06 -9.74
CA VAL A 23 9.33 6.58 -10.33
C VAL A 23 10.42 7.65 -10.22
N LYS A 24 10.13 8.87 -10.67
CA LYS A 24 11.09 10.00 -10.64
C LYS A 24 11.57 10.30 -9.22
N ARG A 25 10.68 10.33 -8.23
CA ARG A 25 11.02 10.59 -6.82
C ARG A 25 11.83 9.44 -6.22
N THR A 26 11.47 8.20 -6.51
CA THR A 26 12.20 7.01 -6.06
C THR A 26 13.64 7.00 -6.57
N TRP A 27 13.82 7.31 -7.87
CA TRP A 27 15.14 7.50 -8.46
C TRP A 27 15.86 8.75 -7.96
N GLY A 28 15.13 9.82 -7.68
CA GLY A 28 15.64 11.06 -7.12
C GLY A 28 16.34 10.84 -5.79
N ILE A 29 15.87 9.91 -4.95
CA ILE A 29 16.54 9.53 -3.69
C ILE A 29 17.91 8.93 -3.95
N TYR A 30 18.02 8.00 -4.92
CA TYR A 30 19.31 7.41 -5.29
C TYR A 30 20.26 8.48 -5.84
N LYS A 31 19.78 9.32 -6.76
CA LYS A 31 20.58 10.42 -7.35
C LYS A 31 21.05 11.41 -6.29
N HIS A 32 20.17 11.83 -5.38
CA HIS A 32 20.51 12.72 -4.28
C HIS A 32 21.61 12.14 -3.37
N LYS A 33 21.68 10.81 -3.22
CA LYS A 33 22.77 10.14 -2.50
C LYS A 33 24.05 9.95 -3.32
N ALA A 34 23.98 10.05 -4.63
CA ALA A 34 25.12 10.04 -5.54
C ALA A 34 25.70 11.45 -5.78
N SER A 35 24.94 12.51 -5.46
CA SER A 35 25.34 13.89 -5.68
C SER A 35 26.65 14.23 -4.97
N THR A 36 27.51 14.95 -5.68
CA THR A 36 28.74 15.53 -5.18
C THR A 36 28.72 17.05 -5.39
N ASN A 37 29.70 17.77 -4.85
CA ASN A 37 29.79 19.22 -5.05
C ASN A 37 30.11 19.54 -6.52
N GLU A 38 30.81 18.63 -7.21
CA GLU A 38 31.17 18.73 -8.62
C GLU A 38 30.02 18.29 -9.54
N GLU A 39 29.27 17.25 -9.14
CA GLU A 39 28.12 16.72 -9.88
C GLU A 39 26.85 16.68 -9.01
N PRO A 40 26.11 17.81 -8.92
CA PRO A 40 24.89 17.90 -8.12
C PRO A 40 23.67 17.37 -8.89
N TYR A 41 23.08 16.25 -8.45
CA TYR A 41 21.89 15.66 -9.06
C TYR A 41 20.61 15.97 -8.27
N HIS A 42 19.96 17.11 -8.53
CA HIS A 42 18.73 17.55 -7.81
C HIS A 42 17.51 17.83 -8.69
N GLU A 43 17.58 17.46 -9.97
CA GLU A 43 16.53 17.71 -10.98
C GLU A 43 15.17 17.08 -10.64
N TRP A 44 15.17 15.96 -9.90
CA TRP A 44 13.95 15.19 -9.58
C TRP A 44 13.44 15.44 -8.16
N TYR A 45 13.97 16.46 -7.49
CA TYR A 45 13.54 16.88 -6.16
C TYR A 45 12.83 18.23 -6.24
N ASP A 46 11.80 18.36 -5.41
CA ASP A 46 11.13 19.65 -5.22
C ASP A 46 12.12 20.68 -4.67
N PRO A 47 12.27 21.84 -5.31
CA PRO A 47 13.11 22.93 -4.82
C PRO A 47 12.82 23.33 -3.37
N LYS A 48 11.55 23.27 -2.92
CA LYS A 48 11.16 23.60 -1.55
C LYS A 48 11.68 22.60 -0.51
N CYS A 49 11.92 21.35 -0.91
CA CYS A 49 12.26 20.26 0.00
C CYS A 49 13.74 19.87 -0.01
N CYS A 50 14.56 20.46 -0.88
CA CYS A 50 15.97 20.11 -1.02
C CYS A 50 16.88 21.19 -0.41
N GLY A 51 17.84 20.77 0.43
CA GLY A 51 18.83 21.69 1.00
C GLY A 51 19.65 22.43 -0.07
N TYR A 52 20.02 21.74 -1.15
CA TYR A 52 20.76 22.32 -2.27
C TYR A 52 20.01 23.50 -2.92
N TRP A 53 18.73 23.29 -3.27
CA TRP A 53 17.92 24.33 -3.87
C TRP A 53 17.68 25.52 -2.93
N LYS A 54 17.54 25.27 -1.62
CA LYS A 54 17.45 26.32 -0.61
C LYS A 54 18.73 27.16 -0.53
N SER A 55 19.89 26.51 -0.43
CA SER A 55 21.17 27.20 -0.39
C SER A 55 21.41 27.99 -1.67
N LEU A 56 21.08 27.43 -2.85
CA LEU A 56 21.19 28.14 -4.12
C LEU A 56 20.30 29.39 -4.18
N GLN A 57 19.07 29.33 -3.64
CA GLN A 57 18.18 30.50 -3.56
C GLN A 57 18.67 31.58 -2.59
N LEU A 58 19.32 31.16 -1.50
CA LEU A 58 19.90 32.07 -0.50
C LEU A 58 21.29 32.60 -0.90
N GLY A 59 21.89 32.06 -1.97
CA GLY A 59 23.26 32.37 -2.36
C GLY A 59 24.30 31.79 -1.41
N GLU A 60 23.95 30.73 -0.67
CA GLU A 60 24.83 30.04 0.26
C GLU A 60 25.49 28.82 -0.40
N ASP A 61 26.68 28.48 0.07
CA ASP A 61 27.36 27.25 -0.33
C ASP A 61 26.65 26.02 0.25
N TYR A 62 26.54 24.97 -0.56
CA TYR A 62 25.96 23.69 -0.14
C TYR A 62 26.97 22.56 -0.26
N ASP A 63 27.19 21.86 0.85
CA ASP A 63 28.12 20.74 0.90
C ASP A 63 27.41 19.37 0.92
N HIS A 64 27.70 18.56 -0.09
CA HIS A 64 27.17 17.22 -0.26
C HIS A 64 27.84 16.16 0.62
N SER A 65 28.98 16.47 1.24
CA SER A 65 29.74 15.54 2.08
C SER A 65 28.89 14.92 3.20
N SER A 66 27.92 15.68 3.72
CA SER A 66 27.03 15.30 4.80
C SER A 66 26.08 14.14 4.49
N HIS A 67 25.76 13.92 3.21
CA HIS A 67 24.70 12.99 2.81
C HIS A 67 25.06 12.08 1.64
N ALA A 68 26.12 12.37 0.89
CA ALA A 68 26.64 11.55 -0.19
C ALA A 68 27.13 10.20 0.33
N LEU A 69 26.87 9.14 -0.42
CA LEU A 69 27.33 7.79 -0.11
C LEU A 69 28.59 7.46 -0.94
N PRO A 70 29.53 6.67 -0.39
CA PRO A 70 30.71 6.26 -1.14
C PRO A 70 30.34 5.53 -2.45
N PRO A 71 31.11 5.71 -3.54
CA PRO A 71 30.80 5.08 -4.83
C PRO A 71 30.62 3.56 -4.79
N ALA A 72 31.39 2.87 -3.94
CA ALA A 72 31.26 1.43 -3.73
C ALA A 72 29.88 1.04 -3.15
N VAL A 73 29.36 1.83 -2.20
CA VAL A 73 28.03 1.63 -1.61
C VAL A 73 26.95 1.93 -2.65
N MET A 74 27.10 3.01 -3.42
CA MET A 74 26.17 3.35 -4.49
C MET A 74 26.07 2.26 -5.55
N LYS A 75 27.22 1.69 -5.96
CA LYS A 75 27.27 0.57 -6.91
C LYS A 75 26.55 -0.67 -6.37
N ALA A 76 26.72 -0.99 -5.08
CA ALA A 76 26.07 -2.14 -4.44
C ALA A 76 24.55 -1.95 -4.28
N VAL A 77 24.09 -0.73 -3.99
CA VAL A 77 22.68 -0.43 -3.74
C VAL A 77 21.89 -0.17 -5.03
N LYS A 78 22.54 0.22 -6.12
CA LYS A 78 21.92 0.48 -7.43
C LYS A 78 20.91 -0.60 -7.89
N PRO A 79 21.20 -1.91 -7.87
CA PRO A 79 20.23 -2.92 -8.30
C PRO A 79 18.96 -2.91 -7.45
N VAL A 80 19.08 -2.69 -6.13
CA VAL A 80 17.92 -2.59 -5.22
C VAL A 80 17.10 -1.34 -5.55
N CYS A 81 17.74 -0.20 -5.80
CA CYS A 81 17.04 1.01 -6.22
C CYS A 81 16.37 0.87 -7.59
N GLN A 82 16.99 0.15 -8.54
CA GLN A 82 16.39 -0.15 -9.84
C GLN A 82 15.12 -0.99 -9.70
N GLU A 83 15.16 -2.03 -8.88
CA GLU A 83 14.01 -2.87 -8.61
C GLU A 83 12.89 -2.07 -7.91
N LEU A 84 13.23 -1.29 -6.87
CA LEU A 84 12.28 -0.45 -6.15
C LEU A 84 11.66 0.65 -7.02
N ALA A 85 12.41 1.19 -7.98
CA ALA A 85 11.95 2.23 -8.90
C ALA A 85 11.31 1.68 -10.18
N SER A 86 11.20 0.36 -10.33
CA SER A 86 10.55 -0.24 -11.49
C SER A 86 9.05 0.09 -11.50
N GLU A 87 8.54 0.43 -12.69
CA GLU A 87 7.11 0.70 -12.84
C GLU A 87 6.25 -0.47 -12.41
N GLU A 88 6.69 -1.71 -12.64
CA GLU A 88 5.95 -2.91 -12.24
C GLU A 88 5.76 -2.96 -10.72
N ASN A 89 6.81 -2.71 -9.94
CA ASN A 89 6.72 -2.70 -8.48
C ASN A 89 5.95 -1.48 -7.96
N LEU A 90 6.12 -0.32 -8.59
CA LEU A 90 5.44 0.91 -8.17
C LEU A 90 3.94 0.91 -8.54
N LYS A 91 3.53 0.25 -9.63
CA LYS A 91 2.11 0.05 -9.97
C LYS A 91 1.36 -0.71 -8.88
N ARG A 92 2.01 -1.65 -8.19
CA ARG A 92 1.40 -2.43 -7.09
C ARG A 92 1.08 -1.59 -5.86
N VAL A 93 1.77 -0.46 -5.67
CA VAL A 93 1.55 0.49 -4.55
C VAL A 93 0.84 1.76 -4.95
N LEU A 94 0.49 1.89 -6.23
CA LEU A 94 -0.39 2.94 -6.71
C LEU A 94 -1.69 2.89 -5.88
N ASN A 95 -2.20 4.06 -5.51
CA ASN A 95 -3.30 4.28 -4.56
C ASN A 95 -2.98 3.98 -3.09
N GLY A 96 -1.71 3.75 -2.74
CA GLY A 96 -1.28 3.55 -1.35
C GLY A 96 -1.55 2.15 -0.81
N SER A 97 -1.69 1.16 -1.71
CA SER A 97 -1.72 -0.26 -1.36
C SER A 97 -0.42 -0.69 -0.67
N THR A 98 -0.54 -1.58 0.32
CA THR A 98 0.61 -2.10 1.06
C THR A 98 1.38 -3.13 0.22
N GLN A 99 2.71 -3.01 0.13
CA GLN A 99 3.59 -3.91 -0.61
C GLN A 99 3.66 -5.35 -0.08
N ASN A 100 3.14 -5.63 1.12
CA ASN A 100 3.41 -6.90 1.78
C ASN A 100 2.17 -7.82 1.80
N PRO A 101 1.92 -8.60 0.73
CA PRO A 101 0.87 -9.63 0.75
C PRO A 101 1.11 -10.65 1.86
N ASN A 102 2.37 -10.90 2.25
CA ASN A 102 2.70 -11.83 3.34
C ASN A 102 2.21 -11.30 4.70
N GLU A 103 2.24 -9.99 4.94
CA GLU A 103 1.64 -9.41 6.15
C GLU A 103 0.13 -9.64 6.19
N SER A 104 -0.56 -9.43 5.06
CA SER A 104 -2.00 -9.68 4.97
C SER A 104 -2.34 -11.17 5.13
N PHE A 105 -1.55 -12.06 4.53
CA PHE A 105 -1.71 -13.50 4.66
C PHE A 105 -1.43 -13.98 6.08
N HIS A 106 -0.34 -13.52 6.69
CA HIS A 106 -0.03 -13.82 8.09
C HIS A 106 -1.10 -13.30 9.04
N ALA A 107 -1.62 -12.09 8.82
CA ALA A 107 -2.72 -11.57 9.63
C ALA A 107 -3.96 -12.48 9.56
N LEU A 108 -4.31 -12.99 8.37
CA LEU A 108 -5.39 -13.95 8.20
C LEU A 108 -5.09 -15.28 8.92
N LEU A 109 -3.91 -15.86 8.72
CA LEU A 109 -3.50 -17.11 9.37
C LEU A 109 -3.58 -17.01 10.91
N TRP A 110 -3.02 -15.94 11.47
CA TRP A 110 -3.00 -15.73 12.91
C TRP A 110 -4.35 -15.29 13.50
N SER A 111 -5.29 -14.85 12.66
CA SER A 111 -6.68 -14.64 13.10
C SER A 111 -7.40 -15.97 13.38
N MET A 112 -7.04 -17.04 12.66
CA MET A 112 -7.58 -18.39 12.85
C MET A 112 -6.81 -19.20 13.89
N ALA A 113 -5.47 -19.07 13.90
CA ALA A 113 -4.58 -19.72 14.86
C ALA A 113 -3.75 -18.67 15.63
N PRO A 114 -4.29 -18.06 16.69
CA PRO A 114 -3.60 -17.01 17.43
C PRO A 114 -2.28 -17.49 18.04
N LYS A 115 -1.21 -16.71 17.83
CA LYS A 115 0.15 -17.04 18.33
C LYS A 115 0.25 -17.15 19.85
N ASN A 116 -0.67 -16.53 20.58
CA ASN A 116 -0.71 -16.54 22.03
C ASN A 116 -1.43 -17.75 22.61
N ARG A 117 -1.89 -18.69 21.77
CA ARG A 117 -2.54 -19.93 22.18
C ARG A 117 -1.82 -21.10 21.55
N TYR A 118 -1.73 -22.20 22.31
CA TYR A 118 -1.26 -23.45 21.74
C TYR A 118 -2.25 -23.95 20.69
N SER A 119 -1.72 -24.32 19.52
CA SER A 119 -2.47 -24.96 18.43
C SER A 119 -1.69 -26.20 18.02
N SER A 120 -2.38 -27.31 17.74
CA SER A 120 -1.72 -28.51 17.24
C SER A 120 -1.21 -28.28 15.83
N GLY A 121 -0.21 -29.06 15.39
CA GLY A 121 0.29 -29.00 14.01
C GLY A 121 -0.84 -29.18 12.99
N GLN A 122 -1.75 -30.12 13.25
CA GLN A 122 -2.94 -30.35 12.41
C GLN A 122 -3.85 -29.10 12.31
N THR A 123 -4.06 -28.37 13.42
CA THR A 123 -4.82 -27.12 13.38
C THR A 123 -4.13 -26.07 12.50
N ILE A 124 -2.80 -25.95 12.62
CA ILE A 124 -2.02 -25.03 11.78
C ILE A 124 -2.12 -25.41 10.31
N ASP A 125 -2.02 -26.69 9.96
CA ASP A 125 -2.13 -27.16 8.56
C ASP A 125 -3.51 -26.84 7.96
N ILE A 126 -4.58 -27.04 8.74
CA ILE A 126 -5.95 -26.69 8.33
C ILE A 126 -6.09 -25.17 8.15
N CYS A 127 -5.63 -24.37 9.13
CA CYS A 127 -5.66 -22.92 9.04
C CYS A 127 -4.83 -22.39 7.87
N LEU A 128 -3.71 -23.03 7.53
CA LEU A 128 -2.89 -22.69 6.38
C LEU A 128 -3.65 -22.93 5.07
N GLY A 129 -4.25 -24.11 4.91
CA GLY A 129 -5.08 -24.44 3.74
C GLY A 129 -6.25 -23.47 3.57
N LEU A 130 -7.02 -23.24 4.63
CA LEU A 130 -8.12 -22.27 4.63
C LEU A 130 -7.63 -20.85 4.34
N GLY A 131 -6.48 -20.46 4.92
CA GLY A 131 -5.87 -19.16 4.72
C GLY A 131 -5.51 -18.92 3.26
N VAL A 132 -4.92 -19.91 2.58
CA VAL A 132 -4.58 -19.81 1.15
C VAL A 132 -5.84 -19.64 0.30
N MET A 133 -6.88 -20.43 0.54
CA MET A 133 -8.16 -20.33 -0.17
C MET A 133 -8.81 -18.96 0.01
N ILE A 134 -8.95 -18.50 1.25
CA ILE A 134 -9.62 -17.24 1.57
C ILE A 134 -8.80 -16.02 1.09
N PHE A 135 -7.46 -16.12 1.14
CA PHE A 135 -6.58 -15.04 0.70
C PHE A 135 -6.67 -14.82 -0.81
N ASN A 136 -6.64 -15.90 -1.59
CA ASN A 136 -6.64 -15.84 -3.05
C ASN A 136 -8.05 -15.60 -3.62
N ASP A 137 -9.05 -16.35 -3.12
CA ASP A 137 -10.37 -16.46 -3.76
C ASP A 137 -11.52 -15.91 -2.88
N GLY A 138 -11.21 -15.45 -1.66
CA GLY A 138 -12.22 -14.99 -0.70
C GLY A 138 -12.95 -16.13 0.02
N HIS A 139 -13.85 -15.79 0.95
CA HIS A 139 -14.63 -16.74 1.74
C HIS A 139 -15.64 -17.52 0.90
N GLN A 140 -16.07 -17.00 -0.25
CA GLN A 140 -16.92 -17.76 -1.17
C GLN A 140 -16.28 -19.06 -1.65
N SER A 141 -14.94 -19.13 -1.73
CA SER A 141 -14.22 -20.38 -2.08
C SER A 141 -14.51 -21.53 -1.11
N LEU A 142 -14.88 -21.23 0.14
CA LEU A 142 -15.26 -22.24 1.12
C LEU A 142 -16.54 -22.97 0.75
N THR A 143 -17.38 -22.41 -0.13
CA THR A 143 -18.59 -23.09 -0.62
C THR A 143 -18.23 -24.41 -1.31
N ASN A 144 -17.19 -24.41 -2.16
CA ASN A 144 -16.74 -25.60 -2.86
C ASN A 144 -16.20 -26.64 -1.88
N LEU A 145 -15.41 -26.20 -0.89
CA LEU A 145 -14.89 -27.07 0.16
C LEU A 145 -16.01 -27.71 0.99
N LEU A 146 -16.99 -26.90 1.42
CA LEU A 146 -18.14 -27.38 2.20
C LEU A 146 -18.99 -28.36 1.40
N GLN A 147 -19.19 -28.12 0.11
CA GLN A 147 -19.89 -29.04 -0.77
C GLN A 147 -19.18 -30.40 -0.85
N THR A 148 -17.85 -30.40 -0.97
CA THR A 148 -17.04 -31.63 -0.99
C THR A 148 -17.12 -32.39 0.34
N ILE A 149 -17.01 -31.70 1.47
CA ILE A 149 -16.98 -32.34 2.80
C ILE A 149 -18.36 -32.88 3.19
N LEU A 150 -19.43 -32.14 2.90
CA LEU A 150 -20.79 -32.49 3.31
C LEU A 150 -21.48 -33.47 2.36
N GLY A 151 -20.90 -33.73 1.18
CA GLY A 151 -21.46 -34.66 0.19
C GLY A 151 -22.79 -34.20 -0.42
N GLY A 152 -23.16 -32.93 -0.24
CA GLY A 152 -24.43 -32.33 -0.67
C GLY A 152 -24.28 -30.83 -0.95
N GLY A 153 -25.36 -30.20 -1.42
CA GLY A 153 -25.38 -28.75 -1.71
C GLY A 153 -25.20 -27.90 -0.46
N VAL A 154 -24.47 -26.79 -0.58
CA VAL A 154 -24.36 -25.80 0.51
C VAL A 154 -25.66 -25.02 0.62
N GLY A 155 -26.20 -24.92 1.83
CA GLY A 155 -27.45 -24.20 2.09
C GLY A 155 -27.38 -22.72 1.69
N TYR A 156 -28.50 -22.19 1.21
CA TYR A 156 -28.63 -20.80 0.74
C TYR A 156 -28.10 -19.76 1.75
N PHE A 157 -28.46 -19.89 3.02
CA PHE A 157 -28.03 -18.96 4.07
C PHE A 157 -26.52 -18.98 4.32
N THR A 158 -25.85 -20.12 4.11
CA THR A 158 -24.39 -20.23 4.24
C THR A 158 -23.71 -19.51 3.09
N ILE A 159 -24.15 -19.72 1.84
CA ILE A 159 -23.62 -19.01 0.67
C ILE A 159 -23.80 -17.50 0.83
N MET A 160 -24.98 -17.06 1.26
CA MET A 160 -25.26 -15.64 1.52
C MET A 160 -24.38 -15.06 2.63
N SER A 161 -24.15 -15.81 3.70
CA SER A 161 -23.27 -15.38 4.80
C SER A 161 -21.83 -15.21 4.33
N LEU A 162 -21.28 -16.17 3.56
CA LEU A 162 -19.93 -16.08 3.00
C LEU A 162 -19.77 -14.88 2.06
N LYS A 163 -20.76 -14.63 1.20
CA LYS A 163 -20.81 -13.42 0.34
C LYS A 163 -20.79 -12.14 1.16
N ARG A 164 -21.57 -12.07 2.23
CA ARG A 164 -21.63 -10.89 3.13
C ARG A 164 -20.29 -10.67 3.85
N ILE A 165 -19.64 -11.73 4.31
CA ILE A 165 -18.32 -11.65 4.95
C ILE A 165 -17.28 -11.08 3.98
N ASP A 166 -17.26 -11.54 2.72
CA ASP A 166 -16.35 -11.00 1.70
C ASP A 166 -16.62 -9.52 1.39
N LYS A 167 -17.89 -9.13 1.25
CA LYS A 167 -18.26 -7.72 1.09
C LYS A 167 -17.79 -6.86 2.27
N ALA A 168 -18.03 -7.32 3.50
CA ALA A 168 -17.61 -6.63 4.72
C ALA A 168 -16.08 -6.50 4.81
N ARG A 169 -15.33 -7.53 4.41
CA ARG A 169 -13.85 -7.51 4.34
C ARG A 169 -13.35 -6.41 3.40
N ILE A 170 -13.92 -6.33 2.21
CA ILE A 170 -13.55 -5.31 1.20
C ILE A 170 -13.90 -3.92 1.74
N TYR A 171 -15.13 -3.74 2.23
CA TYR A 171 -15.61 -2.48 2.80
C TYR A 171 -14.75 -1.99 3.97
N THR A 172 -14.39 -2.86 4.91
CA THR A 172 -13.58 -2.50 6.08
C THR A 172 -12.20 -2.02 5.65
N LYS A 173 -11.55 -2.70 4.71
CA LYS A 173 -10.26 -2.24 4.14
C LYS A 173 -10.40 -0.87 3.45
N HIS A 174 -11.48 -0.64 2.72
CA HIS A 174 -11.74 0.65 2.07
C HIS A 174 -11.92 1.75 3.12
N LYS A 175 -12.73 1.51 4.15
CA LYS A 175 -12.96 2.45 5.27
C LYS A 175 -11.69 2.76 6.05
N GLU A 176 -10.84 1.77 6.33
CA GLU A 176 -9.54 1.98 6.97
C GLU A 176 -8.60 2.81 6.10
N THR A 177 -8.59 2.56 4.79
CA THR A 177 -7.81 3.33 3.82
C THR A 177 -8.27 4.79 3.81
N ILE A 178 -9.58 5.02 3.72
CA ILE A 178 -10.18 6.36 3.81
C ILE A 178 -9.85 7.04 5.14
N ARG A 179 -9.94 6.32 6.27
CA ARG A 179 -9.60 6.87 7.60
C ARG A 179 -8.14 7.29 7.67
N LYS A 180 -7.21 6.48 7.16
CA LYS A 180 -5.78 6.80 7.09
C LYS A 180 -5.51 8.00 6.18
N ILE A 181 -6.26 8.14 5.09
CA ILE A 181 -6.20 9.32 4.22
C ILE A 181 -6.67 10.55 5.00
N LYS A 182 -7.87 10.52 5.58
CA LYS A 182 -8.45 11.64 6.36
C LYS A 182 -7.55 12.07 7.52
N GLN A 183 -6.94 11.12 8.26
CA GLN A 183 -6.01 11.44 9.34
C GLN A 183 -4.73 12.12 8.83
N LYS A 184 -4.23 11.75 7.64
CA LYS A 184 -3.11 12.44 7.00
C LYS A 184 -3.51 13.83 6.51
N THR A 185 -4.67 13.97 5.88
CA THR A 185 -5.19 15.28 5.45
C THR A 185 -5.43 16.21 6.65
N ALA A 186 -5.90 15.71 7.79
CA ALA A 186 -6.04 16.51 9.00
C ALA A 186 -4.69 16.96 9.61
N ILE A 187 -3.60 16.20 9.40
CA ILE A 187 -2.24 16.63 9.78
C ILE A 187 -1.73 17.68 8.79
N VAL A 188 -1.99 17.51 7.48
CA VAL A 188 -1.58 18.44 6.43
C VAL A 188 -2.39 19.74 6.46
N ASN A 189 -3.68 19.72 6.78
CA ASN A 189 -4.52 20.93 6.89
C ASN A 189 -4.18 21.82 8.11
N ASN A 190 -3.19 21.44 8.94
CA ASN A 190 -2.59 22.34 9.92
C ASN A 190 -1.36 23.08 9.35
N ASP A 191 -0.93 22.75 8.12
CA ASP A 191 0.10 23.41 7.33
C ASP A 191 -0.53 23.80 5.98
N ASP A 192 -1.09 25.02 5.89
CA ASP A 192 -1.76 25.56 4.70
C ASP A 192 -0.93 25.40 3.40
N ASP A 193 -1.42 24.62 2.43
CA ASP A 193 -1.48 24.96 0.98
C ASP A 193 -1.87 23.77 0.06
N SER A 194 -3.10 23.85 -0.49
CA SER A 194 -3.62 23.41 -1.81
C SER A 194 -3.71 21.93 -2.28
N ASP A 195 -4.86 21.71 -2.95
CA ASP A 195 -5.24 20.72 -3.99
C ASP A 195 -5.44 19.24 -3.62
N PHE A 196 -6.58 18.94 -2.97
CA PHE A 196 -7.20 17.61 -3.00
C PHE A 196 -8.52 17.67 -3.78
N ASP A 197 -8.56 17.00 -4.94
CA ASP A 197 -9.76 16.90 -5.78
C ASP A 197 -10.82 16.03 -5.08
N SER A 198 -11.97 16.64 -4.78
CA SER A 198 -13.10 16.01 -4.09
C SER A 198 -13.79 14.92 -4.93
N ASN A 199 -13.51 14.84 -6.22
CA ASN A 199 -14.15 13.89 -7.13
C ASN A 199 -13.89 12.42 -6.81
N ASP A 200 -12.71 12.05 -6.27
CA ASP A 200 -12.40 10.65 -5.94
C ASP A 200 -13.31 10.11 -4.82
N VAL A 201 -13.76 10.99 -3.92
CA VAL A 201 -14.67 10.63 -2.83
C VAL A 201 -16.09 10.44 -3.36
N ASP A 202 -16.52 11.29 -4.29
CA ASP A 202 -17.88 11.24 -4.87
C ASP A 202 -18.07 10.06 -5.84
N VAL A 203 -17.04 9.69 -6.62
CA VAL A 203 -17.06 8.46 -7.42
C VAL A 203 -17.19 7.23 -6.52
N LEU A 204 -16.49 7.21 -5.39
CA LEU A 204 -16.58 6.14 -4.38
C LEU A 204 -17.96 6.07 -3.72
N TYR A 205 -18.62 7.19 -3.44
CA TYR A 205 -20.00 7.22 -2.92
C TYR A 205 -21.02 6.79 -3.97
N SER A 206 -20.85 7.14 -5.25
CA SER A 206 -21.76 6.72 -6.34
C SER A 206 -21.76 5.20 -6.59
N MET A 207 -20.66 4.51 -6.27
CA MET A 207 -20.60 3.04 -6.27
C MET A 207 -21.33 2.41 -5.08
N MET A 208 -21.64 3.19 -4.03
CA MET A 208 -22.41 2.75 -2.86
C MET A 208 -23.92 2.81 -3.11
N ASP A 209 -24.40 3.84 -3.84
CA ASP A 209 -25.84 4.09 -4.06
C ASP A 209 -26.48 3.19 -5.15
N ASN A 210 -25.71 2.59 -6.05
CA ASN A 210 -26.24 1.69 -7.09
C ASN A 210 -26.48 0.24 -6.62
N SER A 211 -26.63 0.00 -5.31
CA SER A 211 -26.77 -1.36 -4.75
C SER A 211 -28.09 -1.64 -4.00
N ASP A 212 -29.04 -0.71 -4.07
CA ASP A 212 -30.36 -0.80 -3.43
C ASP A 212 -31.49 -1.27 -4.38
N ASP A 213 -31.21 -2.10 -5.39
CA ASP A 213 -32.27 -2.80 -6.13
C ASP A 213 -32.68 -4.09 -5.38
N TYR A 214 -33.40 -3.88 -4.28
CA TYR A 214 -34.28 -4.88 -3.67
C TYR A 214 -35.63 -4.84 -4.37
N VAL A 215 -35.93 -5.86 -5.19
CA VAL A 215 -37.31 -6.16 -5.61
C VAL A 215 -37.73 -7.45 -4.91
N PRO A 216 -38.66 -7.41 -3.93
CA PRO A 216 -39.22 -8.62 -3.37
C PRO A 216 -40.14 -9.28 -4.40
N GLY A 217 -39.70 -10.43 -4.93
CA GLY A 217 -40.57 -11.37 -5.64
C GLY A 217 -41.32 -12.22 -4.64
N GLU A 218 -42.64 -12.08 -4.62
CA GLU A 218 -43.58 -13.01 -4.00
C GLU A 218 -43.39 -14.41 -4.60
N TYR A 219 -43.28 -15.44 -3.74
CA TYR A 219 -44.03 -16.72 -3.73
C TYR A 219 -43.55 -17.58 -2.55
#